data_AF-A0A699YSL0-F1
#
_entry.id   AF-A0A699YSL0-F1
#
_cell.length_a   1.000
_cell.length_b   1.000
_cell.length_c   1.000
_cell.angle_alpha   90.00
_cell.angle_beta   90.00
_cell.angle_gamma   90.00
#
_symmetry.space_group_name_H-M   'P 1'
#
loop_
_entity.id
_entity.type
_entity.pdbx_description
1 polymer ?
#
loop_
_entity_poly.entity_id
_entity_poly.type
_entity_poly.pdbx_seq_one_letter_code
_entity_poly.pdbx_strand_id
1 'polypeptide(L)'
;MTALLVLLRGYRLHVRVLVPCYKEPMEVVVATIMAAVSAGLPSMTRRQVTVYLCDDGKDAEKAAFIEALSATEDVVYVSGRTRKKGEVNGKSANLNFCLHKIYASLPRSELNPEDVDWSEISNKELVVVFDSDMCAKPDFFCKASAIHLDYSPQWIMEVMLDDNIALCLTPQAFHNIDPDTDLFNSINVQFWEYWLPGAFAWGYIACTGTNFCIRARALSHCGWFPEY
;
A
#
# COMPACT_ATOMS: atom_id res chain seq x y z
N MET A 1 23.66 4.37 13.27
CA MET A 1 22.51 5.30 13.11
C MET A 1 22.73 6.38 12.03
N THR A 2 23.95 6.58 11.54
CA THR A 2 24.31 7.75 10.71
C THR A 2 24.27 7.51 9.19
N ALA A 3 24.38 6.27 8.69
CA ALA A 3 24.48 6.01 7.24
C ALA A 3 23.12 6.04 6.52
N LEU A 4 22.09 5.38 7.05
CA LEU A 4 20.75 5.33 6.43
C LEU A 4 20.05 6.70 6.42
N LEU A 5 20.19 7.46 7.52
CA LEU A 5 19.68 8.84 7.63
C LEU A 5 20.41 9.82 6.69
N VAL A 6 21.66 9.50 6.30
CA VAL A 6 22.44 10.28 5.32
C VAL A 6 22.09 9.88 3.88
N LEU A 7 21.77 8.61 3.61
CA LEU A 7 21.27 8.17 2.29
C LEU A 7 19.87 8.73 1.97
N LEU A 8 19.01 8.91 2.97
CA LEU A 8 17.70 9.56 2.83
C LEU A 8 17.79 11.08 2.66
N ARG A 9 18.96 11.71 2.86
CA ARG A 9 19.18 13.15 2.60
C ARG A 9 19.32 13.40 1.09
N GLY A 10 18.22 13.24 0.35
CA GLY A 10 18.15 13.58 -1.08
C GLY A 10 17.24 12.64 -1.87
N TYR A 11 17.02 11.42 -1.40
CA TYR A 11 16.07 10.49 -1.98
C TYR A 11 14.66 10.81 -1.48
N ARG A 12 13.84 11.43 -2.33
CA ARG A 12 12.43 11.71 -2.04
C ARG A 12 11.57 10.66 -2.72
N LEU A 13 10.92 9.80 -1.94
CA LEU A 13 9.96 8.80 -2.39
C LEU A 13 8.58 9.28 -1.96
N HIS A 14 7.61 9.40 -2.87
CA HIS A 14 6.22 9.66 -2.49
C HIS A 14 5.48 8.34 -2.37
N VAL A 15 4.98 8.04 -1.18
CA VAL A 15 4.21 6.85 -0.84
C VAL A 15 2.72 7.18 -0.86
N ARG A 16 1.96 6.42 -1.64
CA ARG A 16 0.51 6.50 -1.72
C ARG A 16 -0.05 5.24 -1.07
N VAL A 17 -0.64 5.39 0.10
CA VAL A 17 -1.26 4.27 0.80
C VAL A 17 -2.71 4.20 0.35
N LEU A 18 -3.14 3.08 -0.24
CA LEU A 18 -4.51 2.85 -0.68
C LEU A 18 -5.16 1.84 0.26
N VAL A 19 -6.28 2.25 0.85
CA VAL A 19 -7.12 1.41 1.70
C VAL A 19 -8.46 1.20 0.98
N PRO A 20 -8.64 0.09 0.23
CA PRO A 20 -9.92 -0.22 -0.38
C PRO A 20 -10.94 -0.61 0.69
N CYS A 21 -12.14 -0.08 0.55
CA CYS A 21 -13.29 -0.33 1.40
C CYS A 21 -14.55 -0.46 0.55
N TYR A 22 -15.50 -1.26 1.03
CA TYR A 22 -16.83 -1.41 0.47
C TYR A 22 -17.93 -1.41 1.53
N LYS A 23 -17.84 -2.27 2.56
CA LYS A 23 -18.91 -2.49 3.56
C LYS A 23 -18.40 -2.62 4.98
N GLU A 24 -17.10 -2.46 5.18
CA GLU A 24 -16.44 -2.64 6.45
C GLU A 24 -16.91 -1.56 7.43
N PRO A 25 -17.03 -1.91 8.72
CA PRO A 25 -17.58 -1.01 9.71
C PRO A 25 -16.63 0.16 9.98
N MET A 26 -17.19 1.26 10.47
CA MET A 26 -16.46 2.50 10.71
C MET A 26 -15.25 2.30 11.63
N GLU A 27 -15.39 1.50 12.69
CA GLU A 27 -14.31 1.23 13.66
C GLU A 27 -13.09 0.57 13.00
N VAL A 28 -13.30 -0.35 12.07
CA VAL A 28 -12.24 -1.06 11.33
C VAL A 28 -11.54 -0.08 10.38
N VAL A 29 -12.31 0.69 9.61
CA VAL A 29 -11.77 1.69 8.68
C VAL A 29 -10.97 2.77 9.43
N VAL A 30 -11.51 3.30 10.53
CA VAL A 30 -10.82 4.30 11.36
C VAL A 30 -9.51 3.75 11.90
N ALA A 31 -9.51 2.53 12.46
CA ALA A 31 -8.30 1.91 13.00
C ALA A 31 -7.21 1.80 11.93
N THR A 32 -7.55 1.31 10.73
CA THR A 32 -6.59 1.12 9.63
C THR A 32 -6.08 2.44 9.07
N ILE A 33 -6.95 3.44 8.86
CA ILE A 33 -6.54 4.77 8.38
C ILE A 33 -5.61 5.45 9.40
N MET A 34 -5.97 5.43 10.68
CA MET A 34 -5.15 6.04 11.72
C MET A 34 -3.80 5.32 11.88
N ALA A 35 -3.78 3.99 11.74
CA ALA A 35 -2.55 3.21 11.72
C ALA A 35 -1.65 3.57 10.53
N ALA A 36 -2.21 3.71 9.33
CA ALA A 36 -1.48 4.12 8.13
C ALA A 36 -0.91 5.56 8.24
N VAL A 37 -1.69 6.50 8.79
CA VAL A 37 -1.26 7.88 9.04
C VAL A 37 -0.14 7.93 10.09
N SER A 38 -0.23 7.09 11.12
CA SER A 38 0.72 7.05 12.24
C SER A 38 1.97 6.23 11.94
N ALA A 39 1.95 5.38 10.90
CA ALA A 39 3.09 4.56 10.52
C ALA A 39 4.27 5.46 10.14
N GLY A 40 5.38 5.26 10.85
CA GLY A 40 6.47 6.23 10.89
C GLY A 40 7.24 6.30 9.58
N LEU A 41 7.24 7.49 8.98
CA LEU A 41 8.36 7.97 8.18
C LEU A 41 9.19 8.97 8.99
N PRO A 42 10.51 9.09 8.76
CA PRO A 42 11.32 10.10 9.42
C PRO A 42 10.69 11.49 9.32
N SER A 43 10.71 12.28 10.40
CA SER A 43 9.99 13.57 10.49
C SER A 43 10.32 14.58 9.38
N MET A 44 11.49 14.45 8.74
CA MET A 44 11.90 15.26 7.59
C MET A 44 11.23 14.86 6.26
N THR A 45 10.52 13.73 6.22
CA THR A 45 9.84 13.16 5.04
C THR A 45 8.33 13.01 5.22
N ARG A 46 7.73 13.53 6.30
CA ARG A 46 6.30 13.37 6.62
C ARG A 46 5.32 13.92 5.56
N ARG A 47 5.78 14.82 4.67
CA ARG A 47 5.03 15.29 3.48
C ARG A 47 5.11 14.33 2.27
N GLN A 48 5.51 13.08 2.48
CA GLN A 48 5.72 12.11 1.41
C GLN A 48 4.87 10.86 1.58
N VAL A 49 3.87 10.86 2.48
CA VAL A 49 2.83 9.82 2.54
C VAL A 49 1.49 10.50 2.37
N THR A 50 0.70 10.01 1.42
CA THR A 50 -0.71 10.37 1.28
C THR A 50 -1.54 9.10 1.43
N VAL A 51 -2.52 9.11 2.34
CA VAL A 51 -3.41 7.95 2.58
C VAL A 51 -4.74 8.17 1.88
N TYR A 52 -5.15 7.20 1.07
CA TYR A 52 -6.39 7.21 0.30
C TYR A 52 -7.35 6.18 0.87
N LEU A 53 -8.54 6.61 1.26
CA LEU A 53 -9.66 5.70 1.50
C LEU A 53 -10.43 5.52 0.19
N CYS A 54 -10.35 4.35 -0.42
CA CYS A 54 -11.02 4.03 -1.69
C CYS A 54 -12.35 3.35 -1.37
N ASP A 55 -13.44 4.10 -1.31
CA ASP A 55 -14.74 3.63 -0.81
C ASP A 55 -15.77 3.41 -1.94
N ASP A 56 -15.96 2.14 -2.31
CA ASP A 56 -17.01 1.70 -3.23
C ASP A 56 -18.41 1.68 -2.58
N GLY A 57 -18.49 1.71 -1.25
CA GLY A 57 -19.73 1.76 -0.49
C GLY A 57 -20.40 3.13 -0.51
N LYS A 58 -19.63 4.19 -0.78
CA LYS A 58 -20.09 5.59 -0.81
C LYS A 58 -20.70 6.02 0.54
N ASP A 59 -20.05 5.59 1.62
CA ASP A 59 -20.53 5.79 2.98
C ASP A 59 -20.30 7.23 3.42
N ALA A 60 -21.38 7.92 3.78
CA ALA A 60 -21.35 9.33 4.15
C ALA A 60 -20.59 9.58 5.46
N GLU A 61 -20.60 8.63 6.41
CA GLU A 61 -19.88 8.76 7.67
C GLU A 61 -18.37 8.63 7.44
N LYS A 62 -17.95 7.69 6.58
CA LYS A 62 -16.55 7.55 6.17
C LYS A 62 -16.05 8.78 5.42
N ALA A 63 -16.87 9.35 4.53
CA ALA A 63 -16.55 10.58 3.82
C ALA A 63 -16.32 11.75 4.79
N ALA A 64 -17.26 11.97 5.72
CA ALA A 64 -17.18 13.03 6.71
C ALA A 64 -15.95 12.87 7.65
N PHE A 65 -15.61 11.64 8.03
CA PHE A 65 -14.41 11.37 8.82
C PHE A 65 -13.12 11.74 8.09
N ILE A 66 -12.96 11.30 6.83
CA ILE A 66 -11.76 11.63 6.05
C ILE A 66 -11.69 13.13 5.75
N GLU A 67 -12.83 13.78 5.48
CA GLU A 67 -12.90 15.24 5.32
C GLU A 67 -12.41 15.96 6.58
N ALA A 68 -12.88 15.56 7.76
CA ALA A 68 -12.43 16.14 9.02
C ALA A 68 -10.93 15.90 9.27
N LEU A 69 -10.43 14.69 9.00
CA LEU A 69 -9.03 14.31 9.20
C LEU A 69 -8.08 15.02 8.22
N SER A 70 -8.56 15.36 7.01
CA SER A 70 -7.79 16.07 5.99
C SER A 70 -7.38 17.50 6.39
N ALA A 71 -7.98 18.05 7.44
CA ALA A 71 -7.58 19.33 8.02
C ALA A 71 -6.19 19.28 8.67
N THR A 72 -5.75 18.11 9.13
CA THR A 72 -4.49 17.94 9.87
C THR A 72 -3.52 16.94 9.24
N GLU A 73 -4.01 15.98 8.48
CA GLU A 73 -3.23 14.89 7.90
C GLU A 73 -3.42 14.82 6.38
N ASP A 74 -2.45 14.26 5.64
CA ASP A 74 -2.53 14.11 4.19
C ASP A 74 -3.36 12.86 3.84
N VAL A 75 -4.67 13.00 3.94
CA VAL A 75 -5.65 11.94 3.68
C VAL A 75 -6.66 12.37 2.63
N VAL A 76 -7.09 11.43 1.78
CA VAL A 76 -7.98 11.70 0.64
C VAL A 76 -9.08 10.65 0.58
N TYR A 77 -10.33 11.12 0.53
CA TYR A 77 -11.49 10.25 0.30
C TYR A 77 -11.70 10.08 -1.20
N VAL A 78 -11.74 8.84 -1.67
CA VAL A 78 -11.96 8.51 -3.08
C VAL A 78 -13.19 7.64 -3.20
N SER A 79 -14.21 8.19 -3.85
CA SER A 79 -15.44 7.46 -4.17
C SER A 79 -15.99 7.89 -5.54
N GLY A 80 -17.17 7.39 -5.89
CA GLY A 80 -17.89 7.69 -7.14
C GLY A 80 -17.75 6.64 -8.23
N ARG A 81 -16.96 5.57 -8.01
CA ARG A 81 -16.92 4.42 -8.92
C ARG A 81 -18.31 3.77 -9.02
N THR A 82 -18.65 3.27 -10.19
CA THR A 82 -19.89 2.51 -10.42
C THR A 82 -19.52 1.09 -10.77
N ARG A 83 -19.96 0.14 -9.95
CA ARG A 83 -19.69 -1.29 -10.15
C ARG A 83 -20.55 -1.85 -11.28
N LYS A 84 -19.93 -2.60 -12.20
CA LYS A 84 -20.67 -3.28 -13.27
C LYS A 84 -21.39 -4.50 -12.70
N LYS A 85 -22.57 -4.82 -13.24
CA LYS A 85 -23.28 -6.06 -12.89
C LYS A 85 -22.42 -7.26 -13.32
N GLY A 86 -22.09 -8.15 -12.39
CA GLY A 86 -21.25 -9.33 -12.64
C GLY A 86 -19.74 -9.07 -12.51
N GLU A 87 -19.33 -7.89 -12.03
CA GLU A 87 -17.91 -7.59 -11.74
C GLU A 87 -17.35 -8.49 -10.63
N VAL A 88 -16.27 -9.21 -10.94
CA VAL A 88 -15.63 -10.19 -10.05
C VAL A 88 -14.52 -9.55 -9.21
N ASN A 89 -13.70 -8.67 -9.80
CA ASN A 89 -12.53 -8.07 -9.16
C ASN A 89 -12.80 -6.65 -8.62
N GLY A 90 -13.78 -6.55 -7.71
CA GLY A 90 -14.18 -5.26 -7.15
C GLY A 90 -13.05 -4.47 -6.49
N LYS A 91 -12.15 -5.15 -5.77
CA LYS A 91 -10.98 -4.54 -5.13
C LYS A 91 -9.98 -3.96 -6.14
N SER A 92 -9.60 -4.74 -7.16
CA SER A 92 -8.69 -4.27 -8.21
C SER A 92 -9.25 -3.05 -8.93
N ALA A 93 -10.52 -3.11 -9.32
CA ALA A 93 -11.19 -2.00 -10.01
C ALA A 93 -11.32 -0.75 -9.12
N ASN A 94 -11.50 -0.91 -7.81
CA ASN A 94 -11.49 0.20 -6.85
C ASN A 94 -10.11 0.86 -6.73
N LEU A 95 -9.06 0.05 -6.59
CA LEU A 95 -7.68 0.52 -6.54
C LEU A 95 -7.30 1.26 -7.85
N ASN A 96 -7.63 0.68 -9.01
CA ASN A 96 -7.38 1.29 -10.32
C ASN A 96 -8.12 2.62 -10.47
N PHE A 97 -9.39 2.71 -10.05
CA PHE A 97 -10.14 3.96 -10.08
C PHE A 97 -9.47 5.07 -9.25
N CYS A 98 -8.90 4.73 -8.09
CA CYS A 98 -8.12 5.67 -7.29
C CYS A 98 -6.83 6.09 -8.01
N LEU A 99 -6.05 5.13 -8.54
CA LEU A 99 -4.80 5.40 -9.24
C LEU A 99 -5.00 6.27 -10.48
N HIS A 100 -6.04 6.02 -11.27
CA HIS A 100 -6.38 6.85 -12.43
C HIS A 100 -6.77 8.28 -12.05
N LYS A 101 -7.37 8.50 -10.85
CA LYS A 101 -7.62 9.86 -10.34
C LYS A 101 -6.33 10.55 -9.91
N ILE A 102 -5.47 9.84 -9.20
CA ILE A 102 -4.18 10.35 -8.72
C ILE A 102 -3.31 10.82 -9.90
N TYR A 103 -3.22 10.02 -10.95
CA TYR A 103 -2.35 10.28 -12.09
C TYR A 103 -3.12 10.86 -13.30
N ALA A 104 -4.31 11.42 -13.08
CA ALA A 104 -5.18 11.92 -14.15
C ALA A 104 -4.56 13.04 -14.98
N SER A 105 -3.59 13.78 -14.41
CA SER A 105 -2.90 14.90 -15.06
C SER A 105 -1.80 14.47 -16.02
N LEU A 106 -1.48 13.17 -16.11
CA LEU A 106 -0.50 12.67 -17.07
C LEU A 106 -1.09 12.68 -18.49
N PRO A 107 -0.27 13.01 -19.51
CA PRO A 107 -0.72 13.10 -20.88
C PRO A 107 -1.27 11.75 -21.37
N ARG A 108 -2.46 11.80 -21.97
CA ARG A 108 -3.10 10.64 -22.61
C ARG A 108 -2.61 10.54 -24.05
N SER A 109 -2.35 9.33 -24.55
CA SER A 109 -1.97 9.20 -25.96
C SER A 109 -3.12 9.67 -26.86
N GLU A 110 -2.77 10.31 -27.98
CA GLU A 110 -3.74 10.86 -28.93
C GLU A 110 -4.52 9.76 -29.68
N LEU A 111 -4.02 8.53 -29.69
CA LEU A 111 -4.56 7.42 -30.46
C LEU A 111 -5.70 6.68 -29.74
N ASN A 112 -5.73 6.74 -28.40
CA ASN A 112 -6.78 6.17 -27.56
C ASN A 112 -6.77 6.88 -26.20
N PRO A 113 -7.89 7.50 -25.78
CA PRO A 113 -8.01 8.17 -24.48
C PRO A 113 -7.84 7.25 -23.26
N GLU A 114 -7.81 5.94 -23.47
CA GLU A 114 -7.58 4.89 -22.46
C GLU A 114 -6.11 4.45 -22.41
N ASP A 115 -5.35 4.74 -23.48
CA ASP A 115 -3.92 4.47 -23.60
C ASP A 115 -3.14 5.69 -23.10
N VAL A 116 -2.98 5.81 -21.78
CA VAL A 116 -2.18 6.87 -21.17
C VAL A 116 -0.70 6.49 -21.20
N ASP A 117 0.19 7.43 -21.50
CA ASP A 117 1.64 7.21 -21.39
C ASP A 117 2.08 7.24 -19.92
N TRP A 118 1.86 6.13 -19.23
CA TRP A 118 2.22 5.99 -17.83
C TRP A 118 3.73 5.87 -17.59
N SER A 119 4.56 5.92 -18.64
CA SER A 119 6.03 5.93 -18.50
C SER A 119 6.56 7.22 -17.87
N GLU A 120 5.74 8.27 -17.83
CA GLU A 120 5.99 9.55 -17.16
C GLU A 120 5.83 9.50 -15.63
N ILE A 121 5.26 8.42 -15.07
CA ILE A 121 5.22 8.23 -13.62
C ILE A 121 6.66 8.10 -13.11
N SER A 122 7.06 9.01 -12.22
CA SER A 122 8.37 8.97 -11.57
C SER A 122 8.59 7.61 -10.90
N ASN A 123 9.80 7.06 -11.03
CA ASN A 123 10.17 5.81 -10.33
C ASN A 123 10.16 5.97 -8.79
N LYS A 124 10.01 7.20 -8.29
CA LYS A 124 9.90 7.53 -6.86
C LYS A 124 8.47 7.49 -6.32
N GLU A 125 7.48 7.21 -7.17
CA GLU A 125 6.09 7.02 -6.77
C GLU A 125 5.87 5.56 -6.33
N LEU A 126 5.56 5.38 -5.06
CA LEU A 126 5.29 4.09 -4.43
C LEU A 126 3.81 3.99 -4.08
N VAL A 127 3.22 2.82 -4.29
CA VAL A 127 1.85 2.48 -3.91
C VAL A 127 1.91 1.38 -2.89
N VAL A 128 1.25 1.60 -1.76
CA VAL A 128 1.12 0.63 -0.67
C VAL A 128 -0.35 0.28 -0.54
N VAL A 129 -0.67 -0.99 -0.37
CA VAL A 129 -2.07 -1.42 -0.22
C VAL A 129 -2.25 -2.07 1.13
N PHE A 130 -3.22 -1.58 1.89
CA PHE A 130 -3.73 -2.23 3.09
C PHE A 130 -5.19 -2.54 2.90
N ASP A 131 -5.61 -3.78 3.11
CA ASP A 131 -7.02 -4.05 3.31
C ASP A 131 -7.57 -3.24 4.49
N SER A 132 -8.88 -2.98 4.47
CA SER A 132 -9.56 -2.14 5.45
C SER A 132 -9.42 -2.64 6.89
N ASP A 133 -9.07 -3.91 7.09
CA ASP A 133 -8.81 -4.58 8.36
C ASP A 133 -7.31 -4.83 8.66
N MET A 134 -6.41 -4.36 7.80
CA MET A 134 -4.96 -4.52 7.92
C MET A 134 -4.30 -3.24 8.43
N CYS A 135 -4.24 -3.11 9.75
CA CYS A 135 -3.57 -1.99 10.40
C CYS A 135 -2.04 -2.05 10.23
N ALA A 136 -1.45 -0.99 9.70
CA ALA A 136 0.00 -0.84 9.60
C ALA A 136 0.65 -0.84 10.99
N LYS A 137 1.77 -1.57 11.14
CA LYS A 137 2.60 -1.41 12.34
C LYS A 137 3.29 -0.04 12.34
N PRO A 138 3.59 0.55 13.52
CA PRO A 138 4.27 1.84 13.59
C PRO A 138 5.59 1.90 12.83
N ASP A 139 6.27 0.76 12.69
CA ASP A 139 7.56 0.60 12.00
C ASP A 139 7.44 0.02 10.58
N PHE A 140 6.22 -0.09 10.01
CA PHE A 140 5.97 -0.69 8.70
C PHE A 140 6.87 -0.09 7.59
N PHE A 141 7.03 1.23 7.56
CA PHE A 141 7.88 1.90 6.58
C PHE A 141 9.35 1.97 7.00
N CYS A 142 9.62 2.26 8.27
CA CYS A 142 10.96 2.54 8.80
C CYS A 142 11.06 2.05 10.25
N LYS A 143 12.20 1.44 10.62
CA LYS A 143 12.48 1.08 12.01
C LYS A 143 12.45 2.30 12.93
N ALA A 144 11.56 2.32 13.91
CA ALA A 144 11.74 3.12 15.12
C ALA A 144 12.88 2.50 15.94
N SER A 145 14.07 3.10 15.88
CA SER A 145 15.22 2.90 16.79
C SER A 145 15.24 1.59 17.61
N ALA A 146 15.63 0.45 17.02
CA ALA A 146 16.05 -0.70 17.82
C ALA A 146 17.55 -0.93 17.65
N ILE A 147 18.25 -0.59 18.73
CA ILE A 147 19.69 -0.57 18.98
C ILE A 147 20.34 -1.97 18.98
N HIS A 148 19.58 -3.07 18.96
CA HIS A 148 20.16 -4.41 18.99
C HIS A 148 19.36 -5.37 18.09
N LEU A 149 20.07 -6.01 17.15
CA LEU A 149 20.04 -7.44 16.83
C LEU A 149 20.61 -7.65 15.41
N ASP A 150 21.64 -8.49 15.32
CA ASP A 150 22.51 -8.80 14.17
C ASP A 150 21.85 -9.65 13.07
N TYR A 151 20.55 -9.47 12.82
CA TYR A 151 19.87 -9.96 11.63
C TYR A 151 19.04 -8.81 11.08
N SER A 152 19.34 -8.36 9.87
CA SER A 152 18.83 -7.11 9.30
C SER A 152 17.40 -7.28 8.77
N PRO A 153 16.33 -6.83 9.46
CA PRO A 153 15.05 -6.68 8.80
C PRO A 153 15.18 -5.55 7.78
N GLN A 154 15.11 -5.90 6.49
CA GLN A 154 14.98 -4.92 5.43
C GLN A 154 13.54 -4.38 5.49
N TRP A 155 13.39 -3.10 5.82
CA TRP A 155 12.07 -2.43 5.85
C TRP A 155 11.66 -2.05 4.43
N ILE A 156 10.37 -1.89 4.17
CA ILE A 156 9.87 -1.60 2.82
C ILE A 156 10.63 -0.43 2.20
N MET A 157 10.87 0.66 2.93
CA MET A 157 11.59 1.80 2.36
C MET A 157 13.04 1.48 2.03
N GLU A 158 13.72 0.67 2.84
CA GLU A 158 15.11 0.27 2.59
C GLU A 158 15.22 -0.58 1.31
N VAL A 159 14.30 -1.52 1.11
CA VAL A 159 14.19 -2.31 -0.12
C VAL A 159 13.89 -1.41 -1.33
N MET A 160 12.93 -0.50 -1.17
CA MET A 160 12.47 0.37 -2.25
C MET A 160 13.40 1.57 -2.53
N LEU A 161 14.54 1.69 -1.83
CA LEU A 161 15.63 2.59 -2.24
C LEU A 161 16.35 2.07 -3.50
N ASP A 162 16.34 0.75 -3.74
CA ASP A 162 16.84 0.18 -4.98
C ASP A 162 15.80 0.34 -6.08
N ASP A 163 16.08 1.24 -7.03
CA ASP A 163 15.23 1.55 -8.17
C ASP A 163 14.94 0.35 -9.09
N ASN A 164 15.71 -0.74 -8.98
CA ASN A 164 15.48 -1.99 -9.72
C ASN A 164 14.43 -2.89 -9.08
N ILE A 165 14.03 -2.63 -7.83
CA ILE A 165 12.99 -3.40 -7.16
C ILE A 165 11.63 -2.78 -7.43
N ALA A 166 10.73 -3.55 -8.04
CA ALA A 166 9.37 -3.11 -8.36
C ALA A 166 8.37 -3.37 -7.24
N LEU A 167 8.54 -4.46 -6.48
CA LEU A 167 7.60 -4.93 -5.47
C LEU A 167 8.35 -5.39 -4.21
N CYS A 168 7.87 -4.98 -3.05
CA CYS A 168 8.24 -5.51 -1.75
C CYS A 168 6.97 -5.98 -1.04
N LEU A 169 6.92 -7.24 -0.62
CA LEU A 169 5.81 -7.82 0.13
C LEU A 169 6.25 -8.09 1.57
N THR A 170 5.37 -7.82 2.52
CA THR A 170 5.57 -8.17 3.93
C THR A 170 4.56 -9.23 4.39
N PRO A 171 4.93 -10.05 5.38
CA PRO A 171 4.00 -11.00 5.98
C PRO A 171 2.75 -10.33 6.57
N GLN A 172 1.65 -11.08 6.55
CA GLN A 172 0.40 -10.69 7.19
C GLN A 172 0.31 -11.37 8.56
N ALA A 173 -0.24 -10.66 9.54
CA ALA A 173 -0.41 -11.18 10.90
C ALA A 173 -1.81 -10.81 11.41
N PHE A 174 -2.44 -11.76 12.09
CA PHE A 174 -3.80 -11.61 12.63
C PHE A 174 -3.73 -11.51 14.15
N HIS A 175 -4.36 -10.49 14.74
CA HIS A 175 -4.30 -10.25 16.19
C HIS A 175 -5.26 -11.14 16.99
N ASN A 176 -6.21 -11.77 16.32
CA ASN A 176 -7.30 -12.55 16.91
C ASN A 176 -7.10 -14.07 16.78
N ILE A 177 -5.88 -14.50 16.43
CA ILE A 177 -5.53 -15.91 16.29
C ILE A 177 -4.37 -16.20 17.22
N ASP A 178 -4.55 -17.18 18.12
CA ASP A 178 -3.49 -17.66 18.99
C ASP A 178 -2.65 -18.71 18.22
N PRO A 179 -1.35 -18.44 17.98
CA PRO A 179 -0.48 -19.37 17.25
C PRO A 179 -0.41 -20.77 17.86
N ASP A 180 -0.53 -20.89 19.18
CA ASP A 180 -0.43 -22.18 19.88
C ASP A 180 -1.68 -23.06 19.65
N THR A 181 -2.77 -22.46 19.17
CA THR A 181 -4.05 -23.14 18.95
C THR A 181 -4.53 -23.09 17.49
N ASP A 182 -3.71 -22.57 16.56
CA ASP A 182 -4.04 -22.44 15.13
C ASP A 182 -3.92 -23.77 14.36
N LEU A 183 -4.77 -24.74 14.70
CA LEU A 183 -4.79 -26.07 14.08
C LEU A 183 -4.98 -26.04 12.57
N PHE A 184 -5.66 -25.02 12.04
CA PHE A 184 -5.97 -24.88 10.62
C PHE A 184 -4.94 -24.05 9.84
N ASN A 185 -3.86 -23.60 10.49
CA ASN A 185 -2.81 -22.79 9.87
C ASN A 185 -3.38 -21.53 9.20
N SER A 186 -4.31 -20.87 9.88
CA SER A 186 -4.96 -19.62 9.49
C SER A 186 -3.95 -18.47 9.35
N ILE A 187 -2.91 -18.45 10.21
CA ILE A 187 -1.78 -17.50 10.13
C ILE A 187 -0.90 -17.78 8.90
N ASN A 188 -1.00 -18.99 8.34
CA ASN A 188 -0.30 -19.43 7.15
C ASN A 188 1.24 -19.35 7.26
N VAL A 189 1.79 -19.79 8.39
CA VAL A 189 3.23 -19.78 8.70
C VAL A 189 4.03 -20.50 7.62
N GLN A 190 3.51 -21.61 7.08
CA GLN A 190 4.14 -22.37 6.00
C GLN A 190 4.40 -21.52 4.75
N PHE A 191 3.43 -20.68 4.37
CA PHE A 191 3.58 -19.78 3.23
C PHE A 191 4.59 -18.68 3.52
N TRP A 192 4.46 -17.99 4.65
CA TRP A 192 5.25 -16.80 4.96
C TRP A 192 6.70 -17.08 5.33
N GLU A 193 6.97 -18.16 6.06
CA GLU A 193 8.32 -18.44 6.60
C GLU A 193 9.12 -19.44 5.77
N TYR A 194 8.47 -20.29 4.98
CA TYR A 194 9.15 -21.36 4.25
C TYR A 194 8.98 -21.24 2.74
N TRP A 195 7.74 -21.27 2.25
CA TRP A 195 7.48 -21.33 0.82
C TRP A 195 7.84 -20.03 0.11
N LEU A 196 7.37 -18.88 0.59
CA LEU A 196 7.60 -17.59 -0.07
C LEU A 196 9.07 -17.17 -0.06
N PRO A 197 9.84 -17.32 1.04
CA PRO A 197 11.29 -17.10 1.02
C PRO A 197 12.01 -18.06 0.07
N GLY A 198 11.57 -19.32 0.03
CA GLY A 198 12.04 -20.31 -0.94
C GLY A 198 11.79 -19.85 -2.37
N ALA A 199 10.57 -19.46 -2.72
CA ALA A 199 10.21 -18.99 -4.05
C ALA A 199 10.92 -17.66 -4.43
N PHE A 200 11.15 -16.78 -3.46
CA PHE A 200 11.92 -15.55 -3.64
C PHE A 200 13.35 -15.81 -4.09
N ALA A 201 13.99 -16.87 -3.58
CA ALA A 201 15.32 -17.29 -4.05
C ALA A 201 15.35 -17.68 -5.54
N TRP A 202 14.19 -17.99 -6.14
CA TRP A 202 14.01 -18.29 -7.56
C TRP A 202 13.49 -17.07 -8.36
N GLY A 203 13.49 -15.88 -7.76
CA GLY A 203 13.02 -14.65 -8.39
C GLY A 203 11.49 -14.49 -8.42
N TYR A 204 10.76 -15.29 -7.63
CA TYR A 204 9.31 -15.16 -7.50
C TYR A 204 8.90 -14.46 -6.21
N ILE A 205 8.04 -13.47 -6.31
CA ILE A 205 7.34 -12.90 -5.15
C ILE A 205 5.84 -12.84 -5.46
N ALA A 206 5.01 -13.29 -4.51
CA ALA A 206 3.57 -13.16 -4.65
C ALA A 206 3.13 -11.72 -4.36
N CYS A 207 2.06 -11.27 -5.00
CA CYS A 207 1.30 -10.10 -4.54
C CYS A 207 0.04 -10.62 -3.84
N THR A 208 0.01 -10.59 -2.51
CA THR A 208 -1.04 -11.22 -1.69
C THR A 208 -2.23 -10.29 -1.41
N GLY A 209 -2.40 -9.22 -2.18
CA GLY A 209 -3.53 -8.30 -2.09
C GLY A 209 -3.44 -7.23 -1.00
N THR A 210 -2.61 -7.39 0.04
CA THR A 210 -2.38 -6.40 1.10
C THR A 210 -0.94 -6.48 1.60
N ASN A 211 -0.50 -5.51 2.40
CA ASN A 211 0.80 -5.45 3.08
C ASN A 211 1.99 -5.49 2.11
N PHE A 212 1.83 -4.89 0.94
CA PHE A 212 2.90 -4.76 -0.05
C PHE A 212 3.08 -3.31 -0.47
N CYS A 213 4.25 -3.03 -1.02
CA CYS A 213 4.62 -1.78 -1.67
C CYS A 213 5.05 -2.09 -3.10
N ILE A 214 4.49 -1.38 -4.08
CA ILE A 214 4.81 -1.52 -5.50
C ILE A 214 5.15 -0.15 -6.10
N ARG A 215 6.07 -0.08 -7.05
CA ARG A 215 6.29 1.15 -7.82
C ARG A 215 5.11 1.39 -8.73
N ALA A 216 4.54 2.59 -8.68
CA ALA A 216 3.41 2.97 -9.53
C ALA A 216 3.74 2.84 -11.02
N ARG A 217 4.96 3.20 -11.42
CA ARG A 217 5.45 3.05 -12.80
C ARG A 217 5.49 1.60 -13.26
N ALA A 218 5.96 0.68 -12.43
CA ALA A 218 6.02 -0.73 -12.79
C ALA A 218 4.61 -1.32 -12.90
N LEU A 219 3.74 -0.98 -11.95
CA LEU A 219 2.33 -1.38 -11.97
C LEU A 219 1.61 -0.85 -13.21
N SER A 220 1.85 0.39 -13.60
CA SER A 220 1.21 1.00 -14.77
C SER A 220 1.69 0.39 -16.09
N HIS A 221 2.98 0.04 -16.21
CA HIS A 221 3.52 -0.68 -17.37
C HIS A 221 2.87 -2.07 -17.55
N CYS A 222 2.37 -2.67 -16.47
CA CYS A 222 1.62 -3.93 -16.50
C CYS A 222 0.10 -3.75 -16.74
N GLY A 223 -0.38 -2.52 -16.98
CA GLY A 223 -1.80 -2.24 -17.16
C GLY A 223 -2.59 -2.15 -15.85
N TRP A 224 -1.92 -1.82 -14.73
CA TRP A 224 -2.50 -1.72 -13.39
C TRP A 224 -2.94 -3.06 -12.78
N PHE A 225 -3.81 -3.05 -11.77
CA PHE A 225 -4.28 -4.27 -11.14
C PHE A 225 -5.23 -5.03 -12.10
N PRO A 226 -5.10 -6.37 -12.21
CA PRO A 226 -5.95 -7.14 -13.11
C PRO A 226 -7.43 -7.11 -12.68
N GLU A 227 -8.32 -6.86 -13.64
CA GLU A 227 -9.79 -6.77 -13.43
C GLU A 227 -10.57 -7.96 -14.00
N TYR A 228 -9.91 -8.89 -14.70
CA TYR A 228 -10.53 -10.00 -15.46
C TYR A 228 -10.84 -11.26 -14.64
#